data_AF-A0A958ZUF7-F1
#
_entry.id   AF-A0A958ZUF7-F1
#
_cell.length_a   1.000
_cell.length_b   1.000
_cell.length_c   1.000
_cell.angle_alpha   90.00
_cell.angle_beta   90.00
_cell.angle_gamma   90.00
#
_symmetry.space_group_name_H-M   'P 1'
#
loop_
_entity.id
_entity.type
_entity.pdbx_description
1 polymer ?
#
loop_
_entity_poly.entity_id
_entity_poly.type
_entity_poly.pdbx_seq_one_letter_code
_entity_poly.pdbx_strand_id
1 'polypeptide(L)'
;IWLIAIPAWIVSMVHGARQGRKERKTSHLDRVNMWLWIALGICLLPVIGFMNRLNFQVSPLVLIIIALPTFVTGVMLKFKPLILGGISFYVFGIICFMVSPVTQFLIAGVAIACGYLIPGYLLKATREKNV
;
A
#
# COMPACT_ATOMS: atom_id res chain seq x y z
N ILE A 1 5.24 -23.49 -5.12
CA ILE A 1 4.65 -22.16 -4.78
C ILE A 1 5.72 -21.21 -4.22
N TRP A 2 6.48 -21.58 -3.17
CA TRP A 2 7.57 -20.75 -2.61
C TRP A 2 8.78 -20.50 -3.54
N LEU A 3 9.09 -21.42 -4.46
CA LEU A 3 10.23 -21.28 -5.40
C LEU A 3 9.97 -20.30 -6.57
N ILE A 4 8.70 -20.02 -6.88
CA ILE A 4 8.32 -19.10 -7.99
C ILE A 4 8.35 -17.64 -7.52
N ALA A 5 8.21 -17.41 -6.21
CA ALA A 5 8.21 -16.10 -5.60
C ALA A 5 9.60 -15.43 -5.67
N ILE A 6 10.68 -16.22 -5.51
CA ILE A 6 12.07 -15.73 -5.54
C ILE A 6 12.45 -15.12 -6.91
N PRO A 7 12.27 -15.82 -8.04
CA PRO A 7 12.58 -15.25 -9.35
C PRO A 7 11.63 -14.10 -9.72
N ALA A 8 10.35 -14.16 -9.34
CA ALA A 8 9.41 -13.05 -9.56
C ALA A 8 9.84 -11.77 -8.80
N TRP A 9 10.34 -11.91 -7.57
CA TRP A 9 10.85 -10.80 -6.78
C TRP A 9 12.10 -10.17 -7.41
N ILE A 10 13.03 -11.01 -7.89
CA ILE A 10 14.25 -10.56 -8.57
C ILE A 10 13.90 -9.82 -9.88
N VAL A 11 13.00 -10.37 -10.69
CA VAL A 11 12.57 -9.74 -11.95
C VAL A 11 11.87 -8.41 -11.70
N SER A 12 11.01 -8.34 -10.68
CA SER A 12 10.33 -7.11 -10.26
C SER A 12 11.32 -6.04 -9.78
N MET A 13 12.36 -6.44 -9.05
CA MET A 13 13.38 -5.52 -8.55
C MET A 13 14.23 -4.95 -9.70
N VAL A 14 14.63 -5.80 -10.66
CA VAL A 14 15.40 -5.38 -11.84
C VAL A 14 14.56 -4.48 -12.76
N HIS A 15 13.29 -4.81 -13.00
CA HIS A 15 12.39 -3.97 -13.80
C HIS A 15 12.07 -2.66 -13.10
N GLY A 16 11.80 -2.67 -11.79
CA GLY A 16 11.57 -1.46 -10.99
C GLY A 16 12.76 -0.50 -11.03
N ALA A 17 13.99 -1.03 -10.91
CA ALA A 17 15.21 -0.24 -11.00
C ALA A 17 15.47 0.33 -12.41
N ARG A 18 15.09 -0.39 -13.47
CA ARG A 18 15.22 0.07 -14.85
C ARG A 18 14.15 1.09 -15.24
N GLN A 19 12.93 0.96 -14.74
CA GLN A 19 11.83 1.91 -14.97
C GLN A 19 12.11 3.26 -14.27
N GLY A 20 12.68 3.22 -13.06
CA GLY A 20 13.05 4.43 -12.31
C GLY A 20 14.12 5.30 -12.98
N ARG A 21 14.88 4.79 -13.96
CA ARG A 21 15.86 5.58 -14.73
C ARG A 21 15.27 6.31 -15.94
N LYS A 22 14.09 5.93 -16.45
CA LYS A 22 13.51 6.52 -17.67
C LYS A 22 12.60 7.73 -17.40
N GLU A 23 11.99 7.84 -16.22
CA GLU A 23 11.17 9.02 -15.83
C GLU A 23 12.00 10.03 -15.01
N ARG A 24 13.16 10.42 -15.54
CA ARG A 24 14.12 11.32 -14.89
C ARG A 24 13.63 12.77 -14.90
N LYS A 25 12.71 13.09 -14.01
CA LYS A 25 12.61 14.37 -13.30
C LYS A 25 12.18 14.05 -11.87
N THR A 26 13.13 13.69 -11.02
CA THR A 26 12.89 13.48 -9.58
C THR A 26 12.30 14.76 -9.01
N SER A 27 10.97 14.84 -8.96
CA SER A 27 10.27 15.98 -8.39
C SER A 27 10.43 15.90 -6.88
N HIS A 28 10.34 17.05 -6.20
CA HIS A 28 10.36 17.09 -4.73
C HIS A 28 9.36 16.08 -4.11
N LEU A 29 8.26 15.79 -4.83
CA LEU A 29 7.23 14.82 -4.46
C LEU A 29 7.74 13.36 -4.39
N ASP A 30 8.61 12.93 -5.31
CA ASP A 30 9.13 11.55 -5.33
C ASP A 30 10.01 11.27 -4.10
N ARG A 31 10.80 12.28 -3.71
CA ARG A 31 11.65 12.19 -2.52
C ARG A 31 10.80 12.08 -1.26
N VAL A 32 9.75 12.91 -1.14
CA VAL A 32 8.82 12.85 0.00
C VAL A 32 8.12 11.49 0.06
N ASN A 33 7.64 10.97 -1.08
CA ASN A 33 7.04 9.64 -1.15
C ASN A 33 8.01 8.55 -0.68
N MET A 34 9.25 8.55 -1.17
CA MET A 34 10.28 7.59 -0.74
C MET A 34 10.50 7.61 0.78
N TRP A 35 10.64 8.79 1.38
CA TRP A 35 10.82 8.93 2.83
C TRP A 35 9.57 8.49 3.62
N LEU A 36 8.37 8.76 3.12
CA LEU A 36 7.11 8.30 3.73
C LEU A 36 7.04 6.78 3.79
N TRP A 37 7.42 6.09 2.72
CA TRP A 37 7.42 4.62 2.67
C TRP A 37 8.52 4.01 3.54
N ILE A 38 9.68 4.64 3.64
CA ILE A 38 10.74 4.23 4.58
C ILE A 38 10.26 4.39 6.03
N ALA A 39 9.65 5.52 6.36
CA ALA A 39 9.08 5.76 7.70
C ALA A 39 8.00 4.73 8.03
N LEU A 40 7.12 4.37 7.08
CA LEU A 40 6.16 3.29 7.26
C LEU A 40 6.85 1.95 7.53
N GLY A 41 7.90 1.61 6.78
CA GLY A 41 8.68 0.39 7.01
C GLY A 41 9.25 0.33 8.43
N ILE A 42 9.77 1.45 8.93
CA ILE A 42 10.28 1.57 10.30
C ILE A 42 9.14 1.42 11.33
N CYS A 43 7.96 2.01 11.08
CA CYS A 43 6.79 1.87 11.95
C CYS A 43 6.24 0.44 11.98
N LEU A 44 6.43 -0.36 10.93
CA LEU A 44 5.99 -1.76 10.89
C LEU A 44 6.90 -2.70 11.69
N LEU A 45 8.18 -2.37 11.87
CA LEU A 45 9.13 -3.19 12.65
C LEU A 45 8.64 -3.48 14.08
N PRO A 46 8.21 -2.50 14.89
CA PRO A 46 7.68 -2.79 16.23
C PRO A 46 6.34 -3.55 16.17
N VAL A 47 5.49 -3.33 15.17
CA VAL A 47 4.22 -4.07 15.04
C VAL A 47 4.47 -5.56 14.83
N ILE A 48 5.47 -5.91 14.01
CA ILE A 48 5.86 -7.31 13.77
C ILE A 48 6.61 -7.87 14.99
N GLY A 49 7.52 -7.09 15.59
CA GLY A 49 8.32 -7.52 16.76
C GLY A 49 7.48 -7.75 18.02
N PHE A 50 6.43 -6.95 18.24
CA PHE A 50 5.53 -7.07 19.39
C PHE A 50 4.23 -7.83 19.07
N MET A 51 4.19 -8.62 18.00
CA MET A 51 3.02 -9.39 17.58
C MET A 51 2.40 -10.25 18.70
N ASN A 52 3.24 -10.87 19.55
CA ASN A 52 2.80 -11.66 20.70
C ASN A 52 2.04 -10.83 21.76
N ARG A 53 2.32 -9.53 21.90
CA ARG A 53 1.61 -8.64 22.82
C ARG A 53 0.31 -8.09 22.22
N LEU A 54 0.18 -8.15 20.90
CA LEU A 54 -0.95 -7.59 20.13
C LEU A 54 -2.04 -8.63 19.81
N ASN A 55 -2.02 -9.82 20.44
CA ASN A 55 -3.02 -10.88 20.23
C ASN A 55 -3.28 -11.22 18.75
N PHE A 56 -2.22 -11.22 17.91
CA PHE A 56 -2.32 -11.46 16.46
C PHE A 56 -3.21 -10.48 15.68
N GLN A 57 -3.66 -9.37 16.28
CA GLN A 57 -4.38 -8.29 15.59
C GLN A 57 -3.43 -7.37 14.81
N VAL A 58 -2.48 -7.96 14.09
CA VAL A 58 -1.48 -7.22 13.30
C VAL A 58 -2.12 -6.63 12.04
N SER A 59 -3.05 -7.37 11.42
CA SER A 59 -3.76 -6.97 10.21
C SER A 59 -4.44 -5.57 10.29
N PRO A 60 -5.27 -5.24 11.31
CA PRO A 60 -5.86 -3.90 11.44
C PRO A 60 -4.82 -2.79 11.59
N LEU A 61 -3.78 -3.02 12.41
CA LEU A 61 -2.72 -2.04 12.63
C LEU A 61 -1.96 -1.72 11.34
N VAL A 62 -1.61 -2.76 10.57
CA VAL A 62 -0.94 -2.60 9.27
C VAL A 62 -1.81 -1.82 8.30
N LEU A 63 -3.12 -2.12 8.22
CA LEU A 63 -4.07 -1.43 7.34
C LEU A 63 -4.20 0.07 7.66
N ILE A 64 -4.20 0.44 8.94
CA ILE A 64 -4.27 1.85 9.36
C ILE A 64 -2.95 2.57 9.10
N ILE A 65 -1.82 1.92 9.39
CA ILE A 65 -0.49 2.50 9.15
C ILE A 65 -0.27 2.72 7.65
N ILE A 66 -0.70 1.80 6.79
CA ILE A 66 -0.55 1.92 5.32
C ILE A 66 -1.56 2.89 4.70
N ALA A 67 -2.71 3.12 5.33
CA ALA A 67 -3.67 4.12 4.89
C ALA A 67 -3.06 5.52 4.84
N LEU A 68 -2.21 5.89 5.81
CA LEU A 68 -1.58 7.21 5.91
C LEU A 68 -0.68 7.57 4.72
N PRO A 69 0.40 6.83 4.39
CA PRO A 69 1.25 7.16 3.26
C PRO A 69 0.49 6.99 1.94
N THR A 70 -0.45 6.05 1.83
CA THR A 70 -1.29 5.90 0.63
C THR A 70 -2.16 7.14 0.41
N PHE A 71 -2.78 7.66 1.48
CA PHE A 71 -3.57 8.89 1.44
C PHE A 71 -2.70 10.10 1.10
N VAL A 72 -1.55 10.27 1.79
CA VAL A 72 -0.62 11.37 1.53
C VAL A 72 -0.09 11.32 0.10
N THR A 73 0.23 10.13 -0.42
CA THR A 73 0.63 9.93 -1.82
C THR A 73 -0.50 10.32 -2.78
N GLY A 74 -1.74 9.96 -2.47
CA GLY A 74 -2.92 10.39 -3.23
C GLY A 74 -3.09 11.90 -3.28
N VAL A 75 -2.87 12.59 -2.16
CA VAL A 75 -2.93 14.05 -2.07
C VAL A 75 -1.77 14.70 -2.84
N MET A 76 -0.54 14.21 -2.66
CA MET A 76 0.65 14.70 -3.37
C MET A 76 0.51 14.59 -4.89
N LEU A 77 -0.03 13.47 -5.37
CA LEU A 77 -0.28 13.23 -6.79
C LEU A 77 -1.58 13.89 -7.29
N LYS A 78 -2.35 14.55 -6.41
CA LYS A 78 -3.70 15.08 -6.66
C LYS A 78 -4.64 14.06 -7.32
N PHE A 79 -4.41 12.78 -7.06
CA PHE A 79 -5.12 11.67 -7.70
C PHE A 79 -6.22 11.18 -6.77
N LYS A 80 -7.43 11.72 -6.98
CA LYS A 80 -8.63 11.44 -6.16
C LYS A 80 -8.89 9.93 -5.92
N PRO A 81 -8.68 9.03 -6.89
CA PRO A 81 -8.88 7.60 -6.65
C PRO A 81 -7.93 7.03 -5.59
N LEU A 82 -6.67 7.46 -5.54
CA LEU A 82 -5.70 6.98 -4.55
C LEU A 82 -6.01 7.54 -3.14
N ILE A 83 -6.57 8.74 -3.05
CA ILE A 83 -7.11 9.29 -1.80
C ILE A 83 -8.26 8.43 -1.29
N LEU A 84 -9.19 8.05 -2.17
CA LEU A 84 -10.30 7.14 -1.84
C LEU A 84 -9.77 5.77 -1.36
N GLY A 85 -8.69 5.29 -1.98
CA GLY A 85 -8.00 4.06 -1.58
C GLY A 85 -7.46 4.12 -0.16
N GLY A 86 -6.76 5.21 0.20
CA GLY A 86 -6.29 5.45 1.57
C GLY A 86 -7.42 5.52 2.59
N ILE A 87 -8.52 6.21 2.28
CA ILE A 87 -9.71 6.28 3.15
C ILE A 87 -10.33 4.89 3.31
N SER A 88 -10.43 4.12 2.23
CA SER A 88 -10.92 2.75 2.26
C SER A 88 -10.08 1.89 3.21
N PHE A 89 -8.75 1.92 3.11
CA PHE A 89 -7.87 1.18 4.02
C PHE A 89 -8.05 1.60 5.49
N TYR A 90 -8.25 2.89 5.75
CA TYR A 90 -8.50 3.39 7.09
C TYR A 90 -9.81 2.83 7.67
N VAL A 91 -10.90 2.89 6.89
CA VAL A 91 -12.23 2.36 7.28
C VAL A 91 -12.17 0.85 7.53
N PHE A 92 -11.58 0.09 6.61
CA PHE A 92 -11.44 -1.35 6.77
C PHE A 92 -10.52 -1.73 7.94
N GLY A 93 -9.49 -0.93 8.22
CA GLY A 93 -8.63 -1.10 9.39
C GLY A 93 -9.39 -0.97 10.71
N ILE A 94 -10.29 0.01 10.81
CA ILE A 94 -11.19 0.18 11.97
C ILE A 94 -12.13 -1.02 12.10
N ILE A 95 -12.75 -1.45 10.99
CA ILE A 95 -13.64 -2.61 10.99
C ILE A 95 -12.91 -3.89 11.44
N CYS A 96 -11.64 -4.07 11.03
CA CYS A 96 -10.83 -5.22 11.43
C CYS A 96 -10.58 -5.30 12.95
N PHE A 97 -10.59 -4.20 13.70
CA PHE A 97 -10.46 -4.25 15.17
C PHE A 97 -11.67 -4.87 15.86
N MET A 98 -12.85 -4.78 15.23
CA MET A 98 -14.10 -5.30 15.80
C MET A 98 -14.36 -6.77 15.44
N VAL A 99 -13.45 -7.40 14.70
CA VAL A 99 -13.69 -8.67 14.03
C VAL A 99 -12.61 -9.70 14.40
N SER A 100 -12.99 -10.98 14.45
CA SER A 100 -12.12 -12.09 14.86
C SER A 100 -10.87 -12.22 13.96
N PRO A 101 -9.71 -12.66 14.48
CA PRO A 101 -8.44 -12.74 13.74
C PRO A 101 -8.51 -13.52 12.42
N VAL A 102 -9.36 -14.55 12.34
CA VAL A 102 -9.52 -15.36 11.12
C VAL A 102 -10.18 -14.54 10.01
N THR A 103 -11.21 -13.76 10.36
CA THR A 103 -11.95 -12.87 9.45
C THR A 103 -11.17 -11.61 9.08
N GLN A 104 -10.13 -11.24 9.84
CA GLN A 104 -9.28 -10.09 9.52
C GLN A 104 -8.53 -10.26 8.18
N PHE A 105 -8.11 -11.48 7.84
CA PHE A 105 -7.44 -11.74 6.55
C PHE A 105 -8.39 -11.57 5.35
N LEU A 106 -9.65 -11.99 5.51
CA LEU A 106 -10.69 -11.80 4.49
C LEU A 106 -10.99 -10.31 4.29
N ILE A 107 -11.14 -9.56 5.39
CA ILE A 107 -11.39 -8.12 5.34
C ILE A 107 -10.20 -7.38 4.72
N ALA A 108 -8.96 -7.77 5.05
CA ALA A 108 -7.77 -7.21 4.42
C ALA A 108 -7.75 -7.46 2.89
N GLY A 109 -8.17 -8.65 2.44
CA GLY A 109 -8.32 -8.95 1.01
C GLY A 109 -9.33 -8.05 0.32
N VAL A 110 -10.51 -7.87 0.92
CA VAL A 110 -11.55 -6.94 0.42
C VAL A 110 -11.04 -5.50 0.43
N ALA A 111 -10.32 -5.11 1.48
CA ALA A 111 -9.75 -3.77 1.59
C ALA A 111 -8.72 -3.48 0.49
N ILE A 112 -7.88 -4.46 0.12
CA ILE A 112 -6.94 -4.32 -1.00
C ILE A 112 -7.68 -4.27 -2.34
N ALA A 113 -8.72 -5.10 -2.51
CA ALA A 113 -9.54 -5.08 -3.72
C ALA A 113 -10.22 -3.70 -3.91
N CYS A 114 -10.84 -3.16 -2.87
CA CYS A 114 -11.49 -1.85 -2.93
C CYS A 114 -10.48 -0.69 -2.95
N GLY A 115 -9.43 -0.77 -2.14
CA GLY A 115 -8.51 0.32 -1.87
C GLY A 115 -7.36 0.46 -2.87
N TYR A 116 -7.01 -0.61 -3.59
CA TYR A 116 -5.89 -0.59 -4.56
C TYR A 116 -6.32 -0.97 -5.97
N LEU A 117 -7.24 -1.92 -6.13
CA LEU A 117 -7.67 -2.40 -7.45
C LEU A 117 -8.48 -1.33 -8.20
N ILE A 118 -9.49 -0.76 -7.54
CA ILE A 118 -10.35 0.30 -8.12
C ILE A 118 -9.51 1.52 -8.56
N PRO A 119 -8.65 2.11 -7.70
CA PRO A 119 -7.82 3.23 -8.14
C PRO A 119 -6.78 2.85 -9.19
N GLY A 120 -6.27 1.61 -9.16
CA GLY A 120 -5.34 1.10 -10.17
C GLY A 120 -5.97 1.02 -11.57
N TYR A 121 -7.20 0.52 -11.68
CA TYR A 121 -7.92 0.47 -12.95
C TYR A 121 -8.31 1.86 -13.45
N LEU A 122 -8.74 2.77 -12.58
CA LEU A 122 -9.03 4.16 -12.95
C LEU A 122 -7.78 4.93 -13.43
N LEU A 123 -6.62 4.66 -12.84
CA LEU A 123 -5.35 5.27 -13.26
C LEU A 123 -4.99 4.85 -14.69
N LYS A 124 -5.19 3.56 -15.02
CA LYS A 124 -4.97 3.04 -16.38
C LYS A 124 -5.93 3.68 -17.39
N ALA A 125 -7.22 3.76 -17.06
CA ALA A 125 -8.23 4.38 -17.92
C ALA A 125 -7.97 5.88 -18.16
N THR A 126 -7.41 6.59 -17.19
CA THR A 126 -7.07 8.03 -17.34
C THR A 126 -5.82 8.25 -18.20
N ARG A 127 -4.86 7.30 -18.19
CA ARG A 127 -3.70 7.32 -19.11
C ARG A 127 -4.12 7.04 -20.55
N GLU A 128 -5.04 6.11 -20.79
CA GLU A 128 -5.53 5.78 -22.15
C GLU A 128 -6.37 6.91 -22.78
N LYS A 129 -7.00 7.77 -21.97
CA LYS A 129 -7.81 8.89 -22.48
C LYS A 129 -7.01 10.14 -22.89
N ASN A 130 -5.71 10.18 -22.59
CA ASN A 130 -4.80 11.30 -22.89
C ASN A 130 -3.70 10.93 -23.91
N VAL A 131 -3.82 9.78 -24.58
CA VAL A 131 -3.00 9.35 -25.73
C VAL A 131 -3.88 9.38 -26.97
#